data_AF-A0A0G4FI84-F1
#
_entry.id   AF-A0A0G4FI84-F1
#
_cell.length_a   1.000
_cell.length_b   1.000
_cell.length_c   1.000
_cell.angle_alpha   90.00
_cell.angle_beta   90.00
_cell.angle_gamma   90.00
#
_symmetry.space_group_name_H-M   'P 1'
#
loop_
_entity.id
_entity.type
_entity.pdbx_description
1 polymer ?
#
loop_
_entity_poly.entity_id
_entity_poly.type
_entity_poly.pdbx_seq_one_letter_code
_entity_poly.pdbx_strand_id
1 'polypeptide(L)'
;MAEDTAGLSGRQSPKAVEAAGDGKSLFMSGTGTQRGLSSFELLEWTNSVLGTDYYTVDELADALAYARLLETVDPGLRLGERIAAPSTDIQTREGNMQALQKVLQQPKFDHTVNAQRLARGDFGEHLSLLRWVRERVLSDRRDRFARREKDQWFSVERAAEATELINVLELSLARRLDTHRQEVEAAVAVKEERDFYFKKLQLLGKLAEEYAEHRGVTQAWRLLEIVNEAPPDF
;
A
#
# COMPACT_ATOMS: atom_id res chain seq x y z
N MET A 1 26.82 -2.73 47.01
CA MET A 1 27.95 -2.69 46.05
C MET A 1 27.35 -2.77 44.66
N ALA A 2 27.83 -1.89 43.79
CA ALA A 2 27.57 -1.76 42.34
C ALA A 2 26.19 -1.23 41.94
N GLU A 3 26.20 0.09 41.69
CA GLU A 3 25.41 0.84 40.71
C GLU A 3 25.40 0.14 39.34
N ASP A 4 24.32 0.28 38.57
CA ASP A 4 24.52 0.59 37.15
C ASP A 4 23.35 1.39 36.55
N THR A 5 23.75 2.39 35.79
CA THR A 5 22.97 3.55 35.36
C THR A 5 22.40 3.41 33.95
N ALA A 6 21.37 4.21 33.70
CA ALA A 6 20.70 4.42 32.42
C ALA A 6 21.62 4.75 31.23
N GLY A 7 21.18 4.40 30.02
CA GLY A 7 21.78 4.82 28.75
C GLY A 7 20.88 4.52 27.54
N LEU A 8 19.93 5.42 27.28
CA LEU A 8 19.16 5.52 26.03
C LEU A 8 20.07 5.89 24.84
N SER A 9 19.79 5.33 23.65
CA SER A 9 19.72 6.02 22.34
C SER A 9 20.23 5.14 21.20
N GLY A 10 19.37 4.89 20.21
CA GLY A 10 19.75 4.22 18.97
C GLY A 10 18.58 3.66 18.17
N ARG A 11 17.60 4.50 17.80
CA ARG A 11 16.65 4.16 16.71
C ARG A 11 17.45 4.08 15.41
N GLN A 12 17.81 2.87 15.00
CA GLN A 12 18.29 2.61 13.64
C GLN A 12 17.07 2.40 12.72
N SER A 13 16.98 3.24 11.68
CA SER A 13 16.06 3.07 10.55
C SER A 13 16.26 1.70 9.89
N PRO A 14 15.22 1.05 9.36
CA PRO A 14 15.39 -0.22 8.65
C PRO A 14 16.14 0.00 7.33
N LYS A 15 17.29 -0.67 7.22
CA LYS A 15 18.07 -0.82 5.98
C LYS A 15 17.19 -1.44 4.89
N ALA A 16 17.09 -0.75 3.75
CA ALA A 16 16.55 -1.31 2.53
C ALA A 16 17.36 -2.55 2.12
N VAL A 17 16.67 -3.66 1.93
CA VAL A 17 17.20 -4.90 1.38
C VAL A 17 17.46 -4.67 -0.11
N GLU A 18 18.73 -4.73 -0.51
CA GLU A 18 19.15 -4.82 -1.90
C GLU A 18 18.60 -6.11 -2.52
N ALA A 19 17.64 -5.97 -3.44
CA ALA A 19 17.28 -7.01 -4.37
C ALA A 19 17.98 -6.73 -5.70
N ALA A 20 19.01 -7.54 -5.98
CA ALA A 20 19.63 -7.65 -7.28
C ALA A 20 18.59 -8.10 -8.33
N GLY A 21 18.57 -7.38 -9.46
CA GLY A 21 17.74 -7.69 -10.61
C GLY A 21 18.16 -6.81 -11.77
N ASP A 22 19.01 -7.37 -12.64
CA ASP A 22 19.51 -6.79 -13.87
C ASP A 22 18.38 -6.19 -14.72
N GLY A 23 18.30 -4.86 -14.72
CA GLY A 23 17.54 -4.08 -15.68
C GLY A 23 18.40 -2.88 -16.04
N LYS A 24 19.12 -2.97 -17.16
CA LYS A 24 19.98 -1.90 -17.68
C LYS A 24 19.20 -0.58 -17.71
N SER A 25 19.49 0.23 -16.71
CA SER A 25 19.22 1.66 -16.63
C SER A 25 19.84 2.33 -17.85
N LEU A 26 18.99 2.65 -18.84
CA LEU A 26 19.30 3.66 -19.85
C LEU A 26 18.77 5.02 -19.35
N PHE A 27 19.17 5.43 -18.16
CA PHE A 27 18.98 6.81 -17.71
C PHE A 27 20.07 7.66 -18.37
N MET A 28 19.72 8.30 -19.48
CA MET A 28 20.57 9.31 -20.11
C MET A 28 20.57 10.58 -19.25
N SER A 29 21.77 10.88 -18.76
CA SER A 29 22.16 12.12 -18.10
C SER A 29 21.96 13.36 -18.97
N GLY A 30 21.76 14.49 -18.30
CA GLY A 30 22.46 15.73 -18.65
C GLY A 30 21.65 16.75 -19.44
N THR A 31 21.42 17.89 -18.79
CA THR A 31 21.15 19.19 -19.41
C THR A 31 22.26 19.52 -20.42
N GLY A 32 22.03 19.19 -21.69
CA GLY A 32 22.82 19.61 -22.83
C GLY A 32 21.87 20.20 -23.87
N THR A 33 22.21 21.39 -24.37
CA THR A 33 21.55 22.09 -25.48
C THR A 33 20.91 21.12 -26.49
N GLN A 34 19.58 21.22 -26.65
CA GLN A 34 18.78 20.34 -27.51
C GLN A 34 19.33 20.30 -28.95
N ARG A 35 20.16 19.31 -29.27
CA ARG A 35 20.14 18.75 -30.62
C ARG A 35 18.89 17.90 -30.70
N GLY A 36 17.97 18.25 -31.60
CA GLY A 36 16.84 17.37 -31.88
C GLY A 36 17.37 16.00 -32.31
N LEU A 37 16.73 14.93 -31.81
CA LEU A 37 17.10 13.56 -32.15
C LEU A 37 17.12 13.37 -33.68
N SER A 38 18.11 12.60 -34.13
CA SER A 38 18.25 12.13 -35.50
C SER A 38 17.17 11.11 -35.86
N SER A 39 16.98 10.84 -37.16
CA SER A 39 16.09 9.78 -37.63
C SER A 39 16.47 8.42 -37.08
N PHE A 40 17.78 8.13 -37.04
CA PHE A 40 18.31 6.87 -36.54
C PHE A 40 17.95 6.65 -35.06
N GLU A 41 18.20 7.64 -34.21
CA GLU A 41 17.87 7.55 -32.77
C GLU A 41 16.36 7.41 -32.52
N LEU A 42 15.53 8.06 -33.34
CA LEU A 42 14.07 7.95 -33.24
C LEU A 42 13.57 6.56 -33.69
N LEU A 43 14.16 5.99 -34.74
CA LEU A 43 13.85 4.63 -35.19
C LEU A 43 14.32 3.58 -34.17
N GLU A 44 15.54 3.70 -33.67
CA GLU A 44 16.07 2.82 -32.62
C GLU A 44 15.18 2.85 -31.37
N TRP A 45 14.75 4.03 -30.95
CA TRP A 45 13.77 4.17 -29.87
C TRP A 45 12.45 3.48 -30.20
N THR A 46 11.89 3.72 -31.39
CA THR A 46 10.62 3.11 -31.83
C THR A 46 10.71 1.59 -31.79
N ASN A 47 11.79 1.03 -32.34
CA ASN A 47 12.09 -0.40 -32.36
C ASN A 47 12.21 -0.98 -30.96
N SER A 48 12.92 -0.30 -30.05
CA SER A 48 13.05 -0.74 -28.66
C SER A 48 11.71 -0.75 -27.90
N VAL A 49 10.80 0.18 -28.21
CA VAL A 49 9.49 0.27 -27.55
C VAL A 49 8.51 -0.76 -28.09
N LEU A 50 8.52 -1.01 -29.40
CA LEU A 50 7.55 -1.89 -30.05
C LEU A 50 8.05 -3.33 -30.24
N GLY A 51 9.36 -3.59 -30.07
CA GLY A 51 9.96 -4.88 -30.40
C GLY A 51 9.97 -5.15 -31.91
N THR A 52 10.24 -4.12 -32.71
CA THR A 52 10.26 -4.15 -34.18
C THR A 52 11.66 -3.85 -34.71
N ASP A 53 11.87 -4.05 -36.02
CA ASP A 53 13.15 -3.81 -36.69
C ASP A 53 12.99 -2.89 -37.91
N TYR A 54 12.41 -1.69 -37.71
CA TYR A 54 12.32 -0.69 -38.78
C TYR A 54 13.71 -0.12 -39.13
N TYR A 55 14.04 -0.08 -40.41
CA TYR A 55 15.32 0.44 -40.92
C TYR A 55 15.17 1.85 -41.47
N THR A 56 13.99 2.19 -41.99
CA THR A 56 13.73 3.47 -42.61
C THR A 56 12.45 4.10 -42.09
N VAL A 57 12.39 5.42 -42.16
CA VAL A 57 11.24 6.19 -41.70
C VAL A 57 10.02 5.98 -42.62
N ASP A 58 10.24 5.63 -43.90
CA ASP A 58 9.15 5.33 -44.86
C ASP A 58 8.36 4.07 -44.47
N GLU A 59 8.98 3.12 -43.78
CA GLU A 59 8.30 1.91 -43.28
C GLU A 59 7.20 2.23 -42.26
N LEU A 60 7.20 3.44 -41.70
CA LEU A 60 6.17 3.95 -40.79
C LEU A 60 4.97 4.57 -41.53
N ALA A 61 5.00 4.64 -42.86
CA ALA A 61 3.94 5.25 -43.68
C ALA A 61 2.62 4.47 -43.66
N ASP A 62 2.61 3.24 -43.14
CA ASP A 62 1.40 2.44 -42.92
C ASP A 62 0.61 2.84 -41.66
N ALA A 63 1.13 3.79 -40.87
CA ALA A 63 0.61 4.29 -39.60
C ALA A 63 0.56 3.28 -38.43
N LEU A 64 0.96 2.03 -38.63
CA LEU A 64 0.78 0.97 -37.62
C LEU A 64 1.68 1.22 -36.40
N ALA A 65 2.95 1.56 -36.62
CA ALA A 65 3.88 1.87 -35.53
C ALA A 65 3.38 3.05 -34.68
N TYR A 66 2.88 4.11 -35.31
CA TYR A 66 2.30 5.25 -34.60
C TYR A 66 1.08 4.86 -33.79
N ALA A 67 0.18 4.05 -34.36
CA ALA A 67 -0.98 3.55 -33.64
C ALA A 67 -0.59 2.77 -32.38
N ARG A 68 0.39 1.87 -32.48
CA ARG A 68 0.88 1.10 -31.32
C ARG A 68 1.54 1.97 -30.28
N LEU A 69 2.32 2.98 -30.68
CA LEU A 69 2.91 3.93 -29.74
C LEU A 69 1.83 4.74 -29.00
N LEU A 70 0.81 5.21 -29.70
CA LEU A 70 -0.31 5.94 -29.08
C LEU A 70 -1.14 5.04 -28.14
N GLU A 71 -1.28 3.75 -28.45
CA GLU A 71 -1.91 2.77 -27.55
C GLU A 71 -1.14 2.60 -26.23
N THR A 72 0.18 2.87 -26.19
CA THR A 72 0.93 2.87 -24.92
C THR A 72 0.59 4.05 -24.01
N VAL A 73 0.04 5.14 -24.59
CA VAL A 73 -0.47 6.32 -23.90
C VAL A 73 -1.95 6.14 -23.56
N ASP A 74 -2.71 5.55 -24.47
CA ASP A 74 -4.12 5.24 -24.29
C ASP A 74 -4.44 3.77 -24.62
N PRO A 75 -4.40 2.87 -23.62
CA PRO A 75 -4.73 1.47 -23.83
C PRO A 75 -6.15 1.22 -24.37
N GLY A 76 -7.07 2.20 -24.22
CA GLY A 76 -8.44 2.10 -24.74
C GLY A 76 -8.60 2.45 -26.22
N LEU A 77 -7.57 3.02 -26.85
CA LEU A 77 -7.66 3.56 -28.22
C LEU A 77 -7.88 2.47 -29.28
N ARG A 78 -7.18 1.33 -29.16
CA ARG A 78 -7.25 0.17 -30.08
C ARG A 78 -7.20 0.54 -31.57
N LEU A 79 -6.37 1.53 -31.93
CA LEU A 79 -6.24 2.00 -33.31
C LEU A 79 -5.54 0.97 -34.22
N GLY A 80 -4.58 0.20 -33.69
CA GLY A 80 -3.86 -0.83 -34.44
C GLY A 80 -4.75 -1.99 -34.88
N GLU A 81 -5.91 -2.19 -34.25
CA GLU A 81 -6.93 -3.16 -34.69
C GLU A 81 -7.83 -2.61 -35.80
N ARG A 82 -7.89 -1.27 -35.95
CA ARG A 82 -8.78 -0.57 -36.90
C ARG A 82 -8.09 -0.18 -38.21
N ILE A 83 -6.77 -0.06 -38.16
CA ILE A 83 -5.92 0.27 -39.30
C ILE A 83 -5.66 -1.00 -40.12
N ALA A 84 -5.63 -0.88 -41.45
CA ALA A 84 -5.38 -2.01 -42.34
C ALA A 84 -3.96 -2.56 -42.17
N ALA A 85 -3.75 -3.82 -42.55
CA ALA A 85 -2.44 -4.48 -42.48
C ALA A 85 -1.34 -3.70 -43.25
N PRO A 86 -0.06 -3.88 -42.89
CA PRO A 86 1.05 -3.23 -43.58
C PRO A 86 0.97 -3.45 -45.09
N SER A 87 1.02 -2.35 -45.84
CA SER A 87 0.84 -2.35 -47.29
C SER A 87 1.73 -1.29 -47.94
N THR A 88 2.18 -1.58 -49.17
CA THR A 88 2.88 -0.62 -50.04
C THR A 88 1.93 0.18 -50.92
N ASP A 89 0.64 -0.20 -50.95
CA ASP A 89 -0.38 0.52 -51.69
C ASP A 89 -0.68 1.89 -51.06
N ILE A 90 -0.63 2.93 -51.88
CA ILE A 90 -0.77 4.31 -51.44
C ILE A 90 -2.19 4.61 -50.93
N GLN A 91 -3.23 4.02 -51.51
CA GLN A 91 -4.60 4.26 -51.06
C GLN A 91 -4.82 3.69 -49.66
N THR A 92 -4.26 2.50 -49.42
CA THR A 92 -4.26 1.87 -48.09
C THR A 92 -3.50 2.71 -47.07
N ARG A 93 -2.28 3.16 -47.40
CA ARG A 93 -1.48 4.04 -46.52
C ARG A 93 -2.20 5.37 -46.22
N GLU A 94 -2.78 6.02 -47.22
CA GLU A 94 -3.54 7.26 -47.04
C GLU A 94 -4.76 7.04 -46.13
N GLY A 95 -5.50 5.95 -46.31
CA GLY A 95 -6.62 5.59 -45.44
C GLY A 95 -6.20 5.36 -43.98
N ASN A 96 -5.13 4.59 -43.79
CA ASN A 96 -4.53 4.33 -42.48
C ASN A 96 -4.07 5.64 -41.79
N MET A 97 -3.39 6.50 -42.53
CA MET A 97 -2.86 7.76 -42.00
C MET A 97 -3.98 8.77 -41.70
N GLN A 98 -5.08 8.78 -42.46
CA GLN A 98 -6.28 9.57 -42.12
C GLN A 98 -6.95 9.07 -40.83
N ALA A 99 -6.98 7.76 -40.60
CA ALA A 99 -7.49 7.21 -39.34
C ALA A 99 -6.62 7.67 -38.16
N LEU A 100 -5.29 7.64 -38.31
CA LEU A 100 -4.36 8.18 -37.32
C LEU A 100 -4.58 9.69 -37.09
N GLN A 101 -4.72 10.47 -38.16
CA GLN A 101 -4.93 11.92 -38.07
C GLN A 101 -6.18 12.28 -37.26
N LYS A 102 -7.29 11.56 -37.45
CA LYS A 102 -8.52 11.76 -36.65
C LYS A 102 -8.30 11.52 -35.17
N VAL A 103 -7.44 10.57 -34.81
CA VAL A 103 -7.08 10.30 -33.41
C VAL A 103 -6.20 11.40 -32.85
N LEU A 104 -5.18 11.82 -33.60
CA LEU A 104 -4.26 12.88 -33.18
C LEU A 104 -4.99 14.22 -32.92
N GLN A 105 -6.07 14.50 -33.65
CA GLN A 105 -6.91 15.70 -33.46
C GLN A 105 -7.85 15.64 -32.24
N GLN A 106 -7.96 14.50 -31.55
CA GLN A 106 -8.78 14.42 -30.35
C GLN A 106 -8.16 15.26 -29.22
N PRO A 107 -8.98 15.81 -28.28
CA PRO A 107 -8.48 16.66 -27.19
C PRO A 107 -7.39 16.02 -26.32
N LYS A 108 -7.32 14.69 -26.31
CA LYS A 108 -6.30 13.94 -25.56
C LYS A 108 -4.91 14.04 -26.19
N PHE A 109 -4.81 14.20 -27.50
CA PHE A 109 -3.55 14.25 -28.23
C PHE A 109 -3.28 15.66 -28.75
N ASP A 110 -4.30 16.35 -29.25
CA ASP A 110 -4.24 17.74 -29.73
C ASP A 110 -3.03 18.01 -30.64
N HIS A 111 -2.87 17.16 -31.65
CA HIS A 111 -1.79 17.24 -32.62
C HIS A 111 -2.32 17.13 -34.05
N THR A 112 -1.74 17.93 -34.95
CA THR A 112 -2.15 17.99 -36.34
C THR A 112 -1.00 17.52 -37.24
N VAL A 113 -1.35 16.75 -38.26
CA VAL A 113 -0.39 16.20 -39.23
C VAL A 113 -0.99 16.25 -40.63
N ASN A 114 -0.15 16.20 -41.66
CA ASN A 114 -0.60 16.01 -43.03
C ASN A 114 -0.60 14.52 -43.41
N ALA A 115 -1.77 13.88 -43.35
CA ALA A 115 -1.91 12.45 -43.63
C ALA A 115 -1.44 12.05 -45.03
N GLN A 116 -1.66 12.89 -46.06
CA GLN A 116 -1.25 12.59 -47.43
C GLN A 116 0.27 12.62 -47.59
N ARG A 117 0.95 13.59 -46.95
CA ARG A 117 2.41 13.67 -46.98
C ARG A 117 3.06 12.49 -46.25
N LEU A 118 2.55 12.16 -45.07
CA LEU A 118 3.01 11.01 -44.30
C LEU A 118 2.78 9.68 -45.04
N ALA A 119 1.62 9.49 -45.66
CA ALA A 119 1.36 8.27 -46.44
C ALA A 119 2.30 8.09 -47.65
N ARG A 120 2.84 9.20 -48.17
CA ARG A 120 3.81 9.24 -49.28
C ARG A 120 5.27 9.20 -48.82
N GLY A 121 5.54 9.02 -47.52
CA GLY A 121 6.90 8.92 -47.00
C GLY A 121 7.62 10.26 -46.84
N ASP A 122 6.89 11.37 -46.65
CA ASP A 122 7.51 12.67 -46.41
C ASP A 122 8.36 12.64 -45.13
N PHE A 123 9.68 12.60 -45.32
CA PHE A 123 10.64 12.43 -44.24
C PHE A 123 10.55 13.52 -43.17
N GLY A 124 10.27 14.76 -43.57
CA GLY A 124 10.17 15.90 -42.65
C GLY A 124 8.96 15.78 -41.72
N GLU A 125 7.80 15.45 -42.30
CA GLU A 125 6.57 15.20 -41.53
C GLU A 125 6.74 14.00 -40.59
N HIS A 126 7.34 12.91 -41.05
CA HIS A 126 7.57 11.73 -40.20
C HIS A 126 8.49 12.02 -39.02
N LEU A 127 9.58 12.77 -39.23
CA LEU A 127 10.48 13.17 -38.15
C LEU A 127 9.77 14.06 -37.13
N SER A 128 8.97 15.01 -37.60
CA SER A 128 8.17 15.87 -36.73
C SER A 128 7.23 15.03 -35.86
N LEU A 129 6.48 14.12 -36.48
CA LEU A 129 5.55 13.24 -35.81
C LEU A 129 6.24 12.29 -34.82
N LEU A 130 7.36 11.66 -35.21
CA LEU A 130 8.12 10.75 -34.32
C LEU A 130 8.61 11.46 -33.06
N ARG A 131 9.15 12.68 -33.20
CA ARG A 131 9.60 13.47 -32.04
C ARG A 131 8.44 13.78 -31.11
N TRP A 132 7.30 14.19 -31.67
CA TRP A 132 6.12 14.49 -30.89
C TRP A 132 5.56 13.25 -30.18
N VAL A 133 5.40 12.12 -30.88
CA VAL A 133 4.91 10.86 -30.29
C VAL A 133 5.85 10.40 -29.17
N ARG A 134 7.17 10.47 -29.38
CA ARG A 134 8.15 10.13 -28.36
C ARG A 134 7.99 10.97 -27.11
N GLU A 135 7.93 12.30 -27.25
CA GLU A 135 7.75 13.18 -26.10
C GLU A 135 6.43 12.90 -25.38
N ARG A 136 5.35 12.64 -26.13
CA ARG A 136 4.05 12.30 -25.56
C ARG A 136 4.10 11.01 -24.74
N VAL A 137 4.72 9.95 -25.28
CA VAL A 137 4.90 8.66 -24.60
C VAL A 137 5.76 8.81 -23.34
N LEU A 138 6.86 9.56 -23.40
CA LEU A 138 7.74 9.77 -22.25
C LEU A 138 7.09 10.65 -21.17
N SER A 139 6.35 11.69 -21.57
CA SER A 139 5.55 12.51 -20.66
C SER A 139 4.52 11.68 -19.89
N ASP A 140 3.73 10.89 -20.60
CA ASP A 140 2.72 10.03 -19.98
C ASP A 140 3.35 8.96 -19.06
N ARG A 141 4.51 8.39 -19.42
CA ARG A 141 5.27 7.52 -18.51
C ARG A 141 5.69 8.24 -17.23
N ARG A 142 6.27 9.45 -17.32
CA ARG A 142 6.65 10.26 -16.15
C ARG A 142 5.45 10.54 -15.24
N ASP A 143 4.31 10.92 -15.82
CA ASP A 143 3.08 11.17 -15.07
C ASP A 143 2.59 9.91 -14.33
N ARG A 144 2.61 8.75 -15.00
CA ARG A 144 2.24 7.47 -14.37
C ARG A 144 3.17 7.10 -13.23
N PHE A 145 4.48 7.33 -13.36
CA PHE A 145 5.43 7.10 -12.27
C PHE A 145 5.14 8.02 -11.09
N ALA A 146 4.97 9.32 -11.33
CA ALA A 146 4.66 10.29 -10.28
C ALA A 146 3.36 9.97 -9.52
N ARG A 147 2.31 9.51 -10.23
CA ARG A 147 1.06 9.05 -9.59
C ARG A 147 1.28 7.85 -8.69
N ARG A 148 2.01 6.83 -9.16
CA ARG A 148 2.31 5.62 -8.38
C ARG A 148 3.12 5.94 -7.13
N GLU A 149 4.13 6.78 -7.25
CA GLU A 149 4.94 7.22 -6.10
C GLU A 149 4.08 7.96 -5.07
N LYS A 150 3.22 8.86 -5.54
CA LYS A 150 2.28 9.59 -4.67
C LYS A 150 1.29 8.64 -3.98
N ASP A 151 0.72 7.68 -4.72
CA ASP A 151 -0.20 6.68 -4.18
C ASP A 151 0.48 5.75 -3.16
N GLN A 152 1.74 5.38 -3.44
CA GLN A 152 2.56 4.62 -2.50
C GLN A 152 2.80 5.40 -1.22
N TRP A 153 3.18 6.68 -1.31
CA TRP A 153 3.38 7.55 -0.16
C TRP A 153 2.10 7.65 0.70
N PHE A 154 0.94 7.94 0.08
CA PHE A 154 -0.34 7.97 0.80
C PHE A 154 -0.74 6.62 1.43
N SER A 155 -0.30 5.51 0.85
CA SER A 155 -0.57 4.17 1.40
C SER A 155 0.30 3.89 2.61
N VAL A 156 1.58 4.30 2.58
CA VAL A 156 2.49 4.20 3.73
C VAL A 156 2.02 5.08 4.88
N GLU A 157 1.63 6.33 4.59
CA GLU A 157 1.13 7.27 5.61
C GLU A 157 -0.11 6.71 6.32
N ARG A 158 -1.12 6.26 5.56
CA ARG A 158 -2.33 5.64 6.13
C ARG A 158 -2.03 4.38 6.93
N ALA A 159 -1.04 3.58 6.52
CA ALA A 159 -0.62 2.41 7.28
C ALA A 159 0.06 2.80 8.60
N ALA A 160 0.84 3.87 8.63
CA ALA A 160 1.44 4.40 9.85
C ALA A 160 0.37 4.93 10.80
N GLU A 161 -0.61 5.70 10.31
CA GLU A 161 -1.76 6.17 11.10
C GLU A 161 -2.57 5.01 11.69
N ALA A 162 -2.85 3.97 10.88
CA ALA A 162 -3.56 2.79 11.35
C ALA A 162 -2.77 2.04 12.44
N THR A 163 -1.45 1.94 12.29
CA THR A 163 -0.57 1.31 13.29
C THR A 163 -0.61 2.07 14.61
N GLU A 164 -0.59 3.40 14.57
CA GLU A 164 -0.69 4.23 15.78
C GLU A 164 -2.04 4.04 16.49
N LEU A 165 -3.13 4.01 15.73
CA LEU A 165 -4.47 3.72 16.29
C LEU A 165 -4.55 2.34 16.93
N ILE A 166 -3.95 1.32 16.30
CA ILE A 166 -3.87 -0.03 16.86
C ILE A 166 -3.14 0.00 18.21
N ASN A 167 -1.97 0.63 18.28
CA ASN A 167 -1.20 0.74 19.53
C ASN A 167 -2.01 1.42 20.65
N VAL A 168 -2.72 2.50 20.33
CA VAL A 168 -3.59 3.21 21.30
C VAL A 168 -4.72 2.33 21.79
N LEU A 169 -5.37 1.58 20.88
CA LEU A 169 -6.45 0.66 21.22
C LEU A 169 -5.96 -0.51 22.08
N GLU A 170 -4.82 -1.10 21.73
CA GLU A 170 -4.18 -2.17 22.50
C GLU A 170 -3.85 -1.70 23.92
N LEU A 171 -3.28 -0.51 24.07
CA LEU A 171 -2.97 0.06 25.39
C LEU A 171 -4.24 0.31 26.22
N SER A 172 -5.29 0.84 25.59
CA SER A 172 -6.58 1.07 26.24
C SER A 172 -7.22 -0.24 26.70
N LEU A 173 -7.17 -1.27 25.86
CA LEU A 173 -7.72 -2.59 26.14
C LEU A 173 -6.93 -3.28 27.26
N ALA A 174 -5.60 -3.20 27.24
CA ALA A 174 -4.74 -3.71 28.31
C ALA A 174 -5.06 -3.08 29.67
N ARG A 175 -5.26 -1.75 29.72
CA ARG A 175 -5.67 -1.05 30.95
C ARG A 175 -7.02 -1.54 31.47
N ARG A 176 -8.01 -1.68 30.58
CA ARG A 176 -9.34 -2.17 30.97
C ARG A 176 -9.30 -3.60 31.49
N LEU A 177 -8.49 -4.46 30.88
CA LEU A 177 -8.30 -5.83 31.36
C LEU A 177 -7.66 -5.86 32.74
N ASP A 178 -6.66 -5.01 33.00
CA ASP A 178 -6.03 -4.91 34.32
C ASP A 178 -7.02 -4.44 35.39
N THR A 179 -7.85 -3.43 35.08
CA THR A 179 -8.92 -2.99 35.98
C THR A 179 -9.91 -4.11 36.29
N HIS A 180 -10.41 -4.81 35.27
CA HIS A 180 -11.34 -5.94 35.49
C HIS A 180 -10.69 -7.09 36.26
N ARG A 181 -9.40 -7.33 36.04
CA ARG A 181 -8.66 -8.33 36.82
C ARG A 181 -8.63 -7.95 38.31
N GLN A 182 -8.31 -6.70 38.63
CA GLN A 182 -8.31 -6.20 40.02
C GLN A 182 -9.70 -6.29 40.66
N GLU A 183 -10.77 -5.98 39.91
CA GLU A 183 -12.15 -6.12 40.37
C GLU A 183 -12.51 -7.58 40.68
N VAL A 184 -12.07 -8.52 39.84
CA VAL A 184 -12.29 -9.95 40.07
C VAL A 184 -11.52 -10.44 41.30
N GLU A 185 -10.25 -10.05 41.45
CA GLU A 185 -9.44 -10.40 42.62
C GLU A 185 -10.08 -9.88 43.92
N ALA A 186 -10.56 -8.63 43.92
CA ALA A 186 -11.30 -8.05 45.04
C ALA A 186 -12.62 -8.79 45.33
N ALA A 187 -13.37 -9.17 44.29
CA ALA A 187 -14.62 -9.91 44.45
C ALA A 187 -14.39 -11.33 45.01
N VAL A 188 -13.28 -11.98 44.64
CA VAL A 188 -12.87 -13.28 45.20
C VAL A 188 -12.55 -13.13 46.68
N ALA A 189 -11.76 -12.14 47.08
CA ALA A 189 -11.43 -11.89 48.49
C ALA A 189 -12.70 -11.68 49.34
N VAL A 190 -13.63 -10.83 48.89
CA VAL A 190 -14.91 -10.60 49.58
C VAL A 190 -15.74 -11.89 49.68
N LYS A 191 -15.69 -12.75 48.67
CA LYS A 191 -16.40 -14.03 48.69
C LYS A 191 -15.79 -15.00 49.71
N GLU A 192 -14.47 -15.05 49.82
CA GLU A 192 -13.76 -15.86 50.80
C GLU A 192 -14.07 -15.42 52.24
N GLU A 193 -14.07 -14.11 52.50
CA GLU A 193 -14.50 -13.55 53.79
C GLU A 193 -15.95 -13.94 54.11
N ARG A 194 -16.86 -13.75 53.14
CA ARG A 194 -18.27 -14.12 53.31
C ARG A 194 -18.42 -15.59 53.66
N ASP A 195 -17.72 -16.47 52.95
CA ASP A 195 -17.80 -17.92 53.16
C ASP A 195 -17.21 -18.31 54.53
N PHE A 196 -16.13 -17.63 54.98
CA PHE A 196 -15.58 -17.76 56.32
C PHE A 196 -16.62 -17.40 57.41
N TYR A 197 -17.23 -16.22 57.33
CA TYR A 197 -18.24 -15.78 58.30
C TYR A 197 -19.52 -16.61 58.25
N PHE A 198 -19.94 -17.06 57.06
CA PHE A 198 -21.09 -17.94 56.92
C PHE A 198 -20.87 -19.29 57.62
N LYS A 199 -19.68 -19.89 57.48
CA LYS A 199 -19.31 -21.12 58.19
C LYS A 199 -19.31 -20.92 59.70
N LYS A 200 -18.82 -19.78 60.18
CA LYS A 200 -18.85 -19.38 61.61
C LYS A 200 -20.28 -19.31 62.13
N LEU A 201 -21.19 -18.65 61.40
CA LEU A 201 -22.61 -18.58 61.76
C LEU A 201 -23.27 -19.97 61.82
N GLN A 202 -22.95 -20.86 60.88
CA GLN A 202 -23.46 -22.24 60.91
C GLN A 202 -22.99 -23.00 62.17
N LEU A 203 -21.72 -22.86 62.57
CA LEU A 203 -21.20 -23.49 63.78
C LEU A 203 -21.88 -22.93 65.04
N LEU A 204 -22.07 -21.61 65.11
CA LEU A 204 -22.79 -20.98 66.21
C LEU A 204 -24.25 -21.45 66.28
N GLY A 205 -24.93 -21.58 65.14
CA GLY A 205 -26.29 -22.11 65.07
C GLY A 205 -26.40 -23.52 65.64
N LYS A 206 -25.51 -24.43 65.23
CA LYS A 206 -25.44 -25.80 65.78
C LYS A 206 -25.18 -25.79 67.29
N LEU A 207 -24.23 -24.98 67.75
CA LEU A 207 -23.95 -24.86 69.18
C LEU A 207 -25.13 -24.32 69.98
N ALA A 208 -25.91 -23.39 69.41
CA ALA A 208 -27.10 -22.86 70.07
C ALA A 208 -28.21 -23.91 70.19
N GLU A 209 -28.40 -24.76 69.17
CA GLU A 209 -29.29 -25.93 69.22
C GLU A 209 -28.83 -26.92 70.30
N GLU A 210 -27.54 -27.30 70.31
CA GLU A 210 -26.96 -28.20 71.32
C GLU A 210 -27.06 -27.63 72.74
N TYR A 211 -26.91 -26.32 72.92
CA TYR A 211 -27.02 -25.64 74.21
C TYR A 211 -28.46 -25.62 74.75
N ALA A 212 -29.46 -25.56 73.85
CA ALA A 212 -30.86 -25.67 74.22
C ALA A 212 -31.18 -27.08 74.78
N GLU A 213 -30.46 -28.10 74.31
CA GLU A 213 -30.62 -29.50 74.75
C GLU A 213 -29.79 -29.83 76.01
N HIS A 214 -28.58 -29.28 76.15
CA HIS A 214 -27.64 -29.59 77.22
C HIS A 214 -26.99 -28.32 77.81
N ARG A 215 -27.35 -27.93 79.04
CA ARG A 215 -26.79 -26.73 79.71
C ARG A 215 -25.44 -27.03 80.37
N GLY A 216 -24.32 -26.57 79.79
CA GLY A 216 -22.97 -26.77 80.34
C GLY A 216 -21.97 -25.63 80.06
N VAL A 217 -20.98 -25.46 80.94
CA VAL A 217 -19.94 -24.42 80.85
C VAL A 217 -18.98 -24.66 79.65
N THR A 218 -18.86 -25.90 79.18
CA THR A 218 -18.01 -26.29 78.05
C THR A 218 -18.45 -25.66 76.72
N GLN A 219 -19.74 -25.35 76.56
CA GLN A 219 -20.25 -24.71 75.35
C GLN A 219 -19.88 -23.22 75.28
N ALA A 220 -19.76 -22.54 76.43
CA ALA A 220 -19.35 -21.13 76.48
C ALA A 220 -17.92 -20.91 75.98
N TRP A 221 -17.00 -21.83 76.26
CA TRP A 221 -15.62 -21.77 75.77
C TRP A 221 -15.52 -21.98 74.26
N ARG A 222 -16.28 -22.94 73.70
CA ARG A 222 -16.34 -23.16 72.24
C ARG A 222 -16.94 -21.97 71.48
N LEU A 223 -17.93 -21.29 72.07
CA LEU A 223 -18.47 -20.05 71.51
C LEU A 223 -17.40 -18.97 71.44
N LEU A 224 -16.61 -18.79 72.50
CA LEU A 224 -15.54 -17.80 72.53
C LEU A 224 -14.45 -18.09 71.49
N GLU A 225 -14.09 -19.36 71.32
CA GLU A 225 -13.12 -19.82 70.31
C GLU A 225 -13.58 -19.46 68.90
N ILE A 226 -14.81 -19.85 68.55
CA ILE A 226 -15.40 -19.55 67.25
C ILE A 226 -15.51 -18.03 67.03
N VAL A 227 -15.94 -17.25 68.04
CA VAL A 227 -16.09 -15.79 67.94
C VAL A 227 -14.76 -15.07 67.79
N ASN A 228 -13.68 -15.55 68.42
CA ASN A 228 -12.37 -14.90 68.37
C ASN A 228 -11.50 -15.31 67.16
N GLU A 229 -11.88 -16.34 66.39
CA GLU A 229 -11.21 -16.64 65.11
C GLU A 229 -11.41 -15.53 64.07
N ALA A 230 -10.29 -15.07 63.49
CA ALA A 230 -10.24 -14.09 62.41
C ALA A 230 -9.93 -14.77 61.06
N PRO A 231 -10.33 -14.17 59.92
CA PRO A 231 -9.90 -14.64 58.61
C PRO A 231 -8.37 -14.59 58.49
N PRO A 232 -7.73 -15.52 57.78
CA PRO A 232 -6.27 -15.63 57.71
C PRO A 232 -5.56 -14.44 57.03
N ASP A 233 -6.27 -13.62 56.26
CA ASP A 233 -5.70 -12.56 55.42
C ASP A 233 -6.17 -11.13 55.77
N PHE A 234 -6.70 -10.91 57.00
CA PHE A 234 -7.10 -9.58 57.53
C PHE A 234 -6.43 -9.20 58.84
#